data_AF-A0A976EJW2-F1
#
_entry.id   AF-A0A976EJW2-F1
#
_cell.length_a   1.000
_cell.length_b   1.000
_cell.length_c   1.000
_cell.angle_alpha   90.00
_cell.angle_beta   90.00
_cell.angle_gamma   90.00
#
_symmetry.space_group_name_H-M   'P 1'
#
loop_
_entity.id
_entity.type
_entity.pdbx_description
1 polymer ?
#
loop_
_entity_poly.entity_id
_entity_poly.type
_entity_poly.pdbx_seq_one_letter_code
_entity_poly.pdbx_strand_id
1 'polypeptide(L)'
;MFGSLPTSLRGSITFDNGTEFALHHRLNTELSMPTYFCDPHAPWQKGGVENAIGRVRRDLPRHTDLSLMNQTELNAIARRYNGHLENA
;
A
#
# COMPACT_ATOMS: atom_id res chain seq x y z
N MET A 1 3.77 -3.27 -10.98
CA MET A 1 3.77 -2.12 -10.06
C MET A 1 5.16 -1.54 -9.85
N PHE A 2 6.14 -2.30 -9.31
CA PHE A 2 7.46 -1.75 -8.96
C PHE A 2 8.47 -1.63 -10.12
N GLY A 3 8.23 -2.32 -11.25
CA GLY A 3 9.14 -2.28 -12.41
C GLY A 3 9.27 -0.91 -13.09
N SER A 4 8.30 -0.01 -12.90
CA SER A 4 8.37 1.37 -13.41
C SER A 4 9.16 2.32 -12.49
N LEU A 5 9.47 1.91 -11.26
CA LEU A 5 10.25 2.74 -10.34
C LEU A 5 11.74 2.70 -10.72
N PRO A 6 12.47 3.83 -10.62
CA PRO A 6 13.93 3.85 -10.70
C PRO A 6 14.54 2.86 -9.71
N THR A 7 15.62 2.18 -10.11
CA THR A 7 16.29 1.16 -9.27
C THR A 7 16.70 1.70 -7.90
N SER A 8 17.14 2.96 -7.83
CA SER A 8 17.51 3.60 -6.55
C SER A 8 16.37 3.77 -5.55
N LEU A 9 15.11 3.74 -6.02
CA LEU A 9 13.91 3.84 -5.17
C LEU A 9 13.32 2.47 -4.81
N ARG A 10 13.89 1.38 -5.36
CA ARG A 10 13.47 0.01 -5.05
C ARG A 10 14.21 -0.48 -3.81
N GLY A 11 13.64 -0.17 -2.64
CA GLY A 11 14.10 -0.71 -1.37
C GLY A 11 13.54 -2.12 -1.11
N SER A 12 13.04 -2.33 0.10
CA SER A 12 12.34 -3.55 0.51
C SER A 12 10.86 -3.32 0.75
N ILE A 13 10.10 -4.41 0.85
CA ILE A 13 8.68 -4.39 1.24
C ILE A 13 8.44 -5.42 2.35
N THR A 14 7.59 -5.08 3.31
CA THR A 14 7.15 -5.99 4.37
C THR A 14 5.67 -6.29 4.19
N PHE A 15 5.31 -7.58 4.22
CA PHE A 15 3.96 -8.09 4.06
C PHE A 15 3.39 -8.57 5.41
N ASP A 16 2.07 -8.72 5.49
CA ASP A 16 1.48 -9.60 6.50
C ASP A 16 1.48 -11.06 6.01
N ASN A 17 1.06 -11.97 6.88
CA ASN A 17 1.02 -13.40 6.59
C ASN A 17 -0.19 -13.83 5.74
N GLY A 18 -0.76 -12.92 4.95
CA GLY A 18 -1.81 -13.21 3.99
C GLY A 18 -1.32 -14.08 2.82
N THR A 19 -2.19 -14.97 2.34
CA THR A 19 -1.85 -15.89 1.23
C THR A 19 -1.75 -15.18 -0.11
N GLU A 20 -2.30 -13.98 -0.23
CA GLU A 20 -2.15 -13.09 -1.38
C GLU A 20 -0.68 -12.75 -1.70
N PHE A 21 0.23 -12.91 -0.72
CA PHE A 21 1.66 -12.63 -0.85
C PHE A 21 2.53 -13.87 -1.10
N ALA A 22 1.95 -15.03 -1.44
CA ALA A 22 2.70 -16.27 -1.71
C ALA A 22 3.80 -16.12 -2.78
N LEU A 23 3.63 -15.17 -3.72
CA LEU A 23 4.58 -14.92 -4.81
C LEU A 23 5.59 -13.78 -4.50
N HIS A 24 5.74 -13.36 -3.23
CA HIS A 24 6.64 -12.27 -2.83
C HIS A 24 8.09 -12.43 -3.32
N HIS A 25 8.60 -13.67 -3.42
CA HIS A 25 9.95 -13.99 -3.89
C HIS A 25 10.25 -13.43 -5.29
N ARG A 26 9.23 -13.23 -6.14
CA ARG A 26 9.39 -12.66 -7.48
C ARG A 26 9.92 -11.24 -7.46
N LEU A 27 9.61 -10.46 -6.42
CA LEU A 27 10.15 -9.10 -6.27
C LEU A 27 11.67 -9.11 -6.09
N ASN A 28 12.19 -10.11 -5.38
CA ASN A 28 13.62 -10.27 -5.21
C ASN A 28 14.27 -10.73 -6.52
N THR A 29 13.73 -11.77 -7.16
CA THR A 29 14.35 -12.35 -8.37
C THR A 29 14.26 -11.44 -9.59
N GLU A 30 13.16 -10.71 -9.77
CA GLU A 30 12.94 -9.87 -10.95
C GLU A 30 13.44 -8.43 -10.76
N LEU A 31 13.41 -7.91 -9.53
CA LEU A 31 13.66 -6.48 -9.27
C LEU A 31 14.74 -6.22 -8.21
N SER A 32 15.39 -7.26 -7.68
CA SER A 32 16.37 -7.16 -6.58
C SER A 32 15.80 -6.46 -5.33
N MET A 33 14.51 -6.63 -5.08
CA MET A 33 13.81 -6.07 -3.93
C MET A 33 13.62 -7.12 -2.83
N PRO A 34 14.27 -6.97 -1.66
CA PRO A 34 14.04 -7.84 -0.52
C PRO A 34 12.59 -7.77 -0.03
N THR A 35 12.10 -8.89 0.49
CA THR A 35 10.75 -8.99 1.04
C THR A 35 10.81 -9.61 2.42
N TYR A 36 9.96 -9.12 3.32
CA TYR A 36 9.86 -9.57 4.71
C TYR A 36 8.40 -9.83 5.08
N PHE A 37 8.18 -10.55 6.17
CA PHE A 37 6.86 -10.79 6.75
C PHE A 37 6.83 -10.30 8.19
N CYS A 38 5.66 -9.88 8.64
CA CYS A 38 5.42 -9.62 10.05
C CYS A 38 5.50 -10.93 10.85
N ASP A 39 5.99 -10.85 12.08
CA ASP A 39 6.02 -11.98 12.99
C ASP A 39 4.59 -12.49 13.27
N PRO A 40 4.41 -13.82 13.45
CA PRO A 40 3.13 -14.37 13.86
C PRO A 40 2.64 -13.70 15.15
N HIS A 41 1.35 -13.37 15.18
CA HIS A 41 0.71 -12.70 16.33
C HIS A 41 1.28 -11.31 16.68
N ALA A 42 1.95 -10.63 15.74
CA ALA A 42 2.50 -9.28 15.92
C ALA A 42 1.80 -8.20 15.07
N PRO A 43 0.48 -7.96 15.23
CA PRO A 43 -0.26 -6.99 14.42
C PRO A 43 0.30 -5.56 14.53
N TRP A 44 0.93 -5.20 15.65
CA TRP A 44 1.51 -3.87 15.88
C TRP A 44 2.67 -3.53 14.93
N GLN A 45 3.32 -4.52 14.29
CA GLN A 45 4.35 -4.29 13.28
C GLN A 45 3.80 -3.59 12.02
N LYS A 46 2.47 -3.51 11.89
CA LYS A 46 1.77 -2.76 10.84
C LYS A 46 1.11 -1.46 11.31
N GLY A 47 1.42 -0.97 12.51
CA GLY A 47 0.77 0.23 13.06
C GLY A 47 0.81 1.44 12.11
N GLY A 48 1.89 1.61 11.33
CA GLY A 48 1.98 2.64 10.30
C GLY A 48 1.01 2.45 9.12
N VAL A 49 0.82 1.20 8.67
CA VAL A 49 -0.13 0.86 7.60
C VAL A 49 -1.57 1.08 8.08
N GLU A 50 -1.89 0.64 9.30
CA GLU A 50 -3.22 0.85 9.90
C GLU A 50 -3.52 2.35 10.07
N ASN A 51 -2.53 3.14 10.52
CA ASN A 51 -2.66 4.58 10.60
C ASN A 51 -2.90 5.23 9.22
N ALA A 52 -2.15 4.81 8.21
CA ALA A 52 -2.32 5.30 6.83
C ALA A 52 -3.71 4.96 6.28
N ILE A 53 -4.19 3.73 6.46
CA ILE A 53 -5.55 3.32 6.08
C ILE A 53 -6.59 4.18 6.80
N GLY A 54 -6.42 4.41 8.11
CA GLY A 54 -7.31 5.29 8.88
C GLY A 54 -7.36 6.72 8.35
N ARG A 55 -6.21 7.28 7.94
CA ARG A 55 -6.14 8.60 7.30
C ARG A 55 -6.82 8.62 5.93
N VAL A 56 -6.56 7.62 5.09
CA VAL A 56 -7.15 7.48 3.74
C VAL A 56 -8.67 7.38 3.80
N ARG A 57 -9.19 6.65 4.79
CA ARG A 57 -10.63 6.39 4.94
C ARG A 57 -11.39 7.43 5.76
N ARG A 58 -10.71 8.41 6.36
CA ARG A 58 -11.31 9.38 7.30
C ARG A 58 -12.50 10.13 6.70
N ASP A 59 -12.41 10.48 5.43
CA ASP A 59 -13.43 11.29 4.74
C ASP A 59 -14.44 10.43 3.96
N LEU A 60 -14.33 9.10 4.04
CA LEU A 60 -15.26 8.18 3.39
C LEU A 60 -16.37 7.77 4.37
N PRO A 61 -17.62 7.63 3.90
CA PRO A 61 -18.66 6.95 4.66
C PRO A 61 -18.17 5.61 5.23
N ARG A 62 -18.60 5.28 6.45
CA ARG A 62 -18.12 4.09 7.19
C ARG A 62 -18.23 2.79 6.38
N HIS A 63 -19.26 2.68 5.54
CA HIS A 63 -19.58 1.48 4.75
C HIS A 63 -19.32 1.68 3.25
N THR A 64 -18.41 2.58 2.86
CA THR A 64 -18.01 2.70 1.45
C THR A 64 -17.41 1.38 0.94
N ASP A 65 -18.02 0.85 -0.11
CA ASP A 65 -17.46 -0.25 -0.90
C ASP A 65 -16.46 0.33 -1.92
N LEU A 66 -15.17 0.09 -1.66
CA LEU A 66 -14.09 0.57 -2.53
C LEU A 66 -14.07 -0.12 -3.89
N SER A 67 -14.69 -1.30 -4.03
CA SER A 67 -14.73 -2.04 -5.30
C SER A 67 -15.64 -1.37 -6.35
N LEU A 68 -16.56 -0.51 -5.91
CA LEU A 68 -17.46 0.25 -6.79
C LEU A 68 -16.88 1.59 -7.23
N MET A 69 -15.75 2.00 -6.64
CA MET A 69 -15.09 3.26 -7.00
C MET A 69 -14.24 3.07 -8.25
N ASN A 70 -14.25 4.09 -9.11
CA ASN A 70 -13.39 4.09 -10.30
C ASN A 70 -11.97 4.57 -9.98
N GLN A 71 -11.03 4.30 -10.88
CA GLN A 71 -9.62 4.63 -10.69
C GLN A 71 -9.38 6.14 -10.50
N THR A 72 -10.18 7.02 -11.11
CA THR A 72 -10.06 8.48 -10.96
C THR A 72 -10.37 8.90 -9.52
N GLU A 73 -11.42 8.35 -8.91
CA GLU A 73 -11.80 8.61 -7.53
C GLU A 73 -10.71 8.10 -6.56
N LEU A 74 -10.19 6.90 -6.78
CA LEU A 74 -9.10 6.33 -5.97
C LEU A 74 -7.82 7.18 -6.09
N ASN A 75 -7.50 7.66 -7.29
CA ASN A 75 -6.35 8.55 -7.51
C ASN A 75 -6.52 9.90 -6.83
N ALA A 76 -7.74 10.45 -6.77
CA ALA A 76 -8.01 11.70 -6.05
C ALA A 76 -7.77 11.53 -4.54
N ILE A 77 -8.16 10.39 -3.96
CA ILE A 77 -7.88 10.06 -2.56
C ILE A 77 -6.36 9.95 -2.32
N ALA A 78 -5.64 9.24 -3.18
CA ALA A 78 -4.19 9.09 -3.06
C ALA A 78 -3.46 10.44 -3.16
N ARG A 79 -3.89 11.30 -4.10
CA ARG A 79 -3.38 12.67 -4.25
C ARG A 79 -3.60 13.51 -2.99
N ARG A 80 -4.82 13.49 -2.42
CA ARG A 80 -5.13 14.17 -1.16
C ARG A 80 -4.25 13.68 -0.01
N TYR A 81 -4.06 12.36 0.11
CA TYR A 81 -3.22 11.77 1.16
C TYR A 81 -1.75 12.21 1.06
N ASN A 82 -1.22 12.27 -0.16
CA ASN A 82 0.17 12.68 -0.44
C ASN A 82 0.39 14.20 -0.41
N GLY A 83 -0.64 15.00 -0.11
CA GLY A 83 -0.54 16.47 -0.12
C GLY A 83 -0.48 17.09 -1.52
N HIS A 84 -0.81 16.31 -2.56
CA HIS A 84 -0.91 16.79 -3.94
C HIS A 84 -2.33 17.25 -4.24
N LEU A 85 -2.79 18.29 -3.54
CA LEU A 85 -4.03 18.96 -3.89
C LEU A 85 -3.84 19.62 -5.27
N GLU A 86 -4.58 19.17 -6.28
CA GLU A 86 -4.90 20.06 -7.39
C GLU A 86 -5.74 21.17 -6.76
N ASN A 87 -5.24 22.40 -6.84
CA ASN A 87 -5.95 23.57 -6.34
C ASN A 87 -7.36 23.63 -6.93
N ALA A 88 -8.27 24.17 -6.12
CA ALA A 88 -9.65 24.53 -6.44
C ALA A 88 -9.82 25.27 -7.78
#